data_AF-A0A0R0K063-F1
#
_entry.id   AF-A0A0R0K063-F1
#
_cell.length_a   1.000
_cell.length_b   1.000
_cell.length_c   1.000
_cell.angle_alpha   90.00
_cell.angle_beta   90.00
_cell.angle_gamma   90.00
#
_symmetry.space_group_name_H-M   'P 1'
#
loop_
_entity.id
_entity.type
_entity.pdbx_description
1 polymer ?
#
loop_
_entity_poly.entity_id
_entity_poly.type
_entity_poly.pdbx_seq_one_letter_code
_entity_poly.pdbx_strand_id
1 'polypeptide(L)'
;MVPEREALDTWVQIAKVVNGGNTTTYSDSNLLVLPNGHLLLINGATKGTSAWWNADLPNYTPVLYRPEDPKGLRFRVLKASQIARIYHSTSTVLPSGKIWVSGSNTHNTYRDVDRFPTETRVEAFSPPYLDANFDKYRPQINEDASEKELTYGGFFETSFSDNIKVSMYSPPFTTHGFSMGQRLLFLKIDELIVEAQEGFYRVRVEAPPSNAIAPPGYYLLFVVPRGLPAAKGIWVHIQ
;
A
#
# COMPACT_ATOMS: atom_id res chain seq x y z
N MET A 1 -44.43 2.88 -0.05
CA MET A 1 -43.53 3.96 -0.49
C MET A 1 -42.28 3.86 0.38
N VAL A 2 -41.19 3.31 -0.15
CA VAL A 2 -39.88 3.35 0.54
C VAL A 2 -39.33 4.75 0.28
N PRO A 3 -38.99 5.56 1.31
CA PRO A 3 -38.44 6.89 1.06
C PRO A 3 -37.10 6.73 0.34
N GLU A 4 -36.94 7.41 -0.79
CA GLU A 4 -35.65 7.64 -1.41
C GLU A 4 -34.72 8.22 -0.34
N ARG A 5 -33.69 7.47 0.04
CA ARG A 5 -32.58 8.05 0.81
C ARG A 5 -31.85 8.98 -0.14
N GLU A 6 -31.99 10.29 0.05
CA GLU A 6 -31.09 11.26 -0.56
C GLU A 6 -29.65 10.82 -0.32
N ALA A 7 -28.86 10.75 -1.39
CA ALA A 7 -27.44 10.45 -1.30
C ALA A 7 -26.78 11.54 -0.45
N LEU A 8 -26.33 11.18 0.76
CA LEU A 8 -25.57 12.05 1.67
C LEU A 8 -24.12 12.29 1.20
N ASP A 9 -23.81 11.92 -0.04
CA ASP A 9 -22.46 11.94 -0.59
C ASP A 9 -22.06 13.36 -0.97
N THR A 10 -21.48 14.10 -0.01
CA THR A 10 -20.95 15.45 -0.24
C THR A 10 -19.44 15.40 -0.53
N TRP A 11 -18.99 16.09 -1.58
CA TRP A 11 -17.57 16.27 -1.86
C TRP A 11 -16.96 17.32 -0.94
N VAL A 12 -15.94 16.93 -0.17
CA VAL A 12 -15.11 17.86 0.60
C VAL A 12 -13.67 17.74 0.11
N GLN A 13 -13.09 18.84 -0.36
CA GLN A 13 -11.68 18.87 -0.70
C GLN A 13 -10.84 18.74 0.58
N ILE A 14 -10.22 17.57 0.77
CA ILE A 14 -9.43 17.29 1.98
C ILE A 14 -7.97 17.76 1.87
N ALA A 15 -7.41 17.83 0.64
CA ALA A 15 -6.09 18.38 0.38
C ALA A 15 -5.82 18.63 -1.13
N LYS A 16 -4.69 19.25 -1.46
CA LYS A 16 -4.03 19.23 -2.78
C LYS A 16 -2.70 18.50 -2.64
N VAL A 17 -2.31 17.68 -3.62
CA VAL A 17 -0.98 17.03 -3.58
C VAL A 17 0.08 18.10 -3.74
N VAL A 18 0.98 18.17 -2.75
CA VAL A 18 2.07 19.15 -2.72
C VAL A 18 3.41 18.44 -2.92
N ASN A 19 4.18 18.88 -3.90
CA ASN A 19 5.57 18.47 -4.12
C ASN A 19 6.47 19.72 -4.07
N GLY A 20 7.41 19.77 -3.12
CA GLY A 20 8.32 20.90 -2.96
C GLY A 20 7.63 22.24 -2.68
N GLY A 21 6.48 22.23 -2.02
CA GLY A 21 5.69 23.44 -1.70
C GLY A 21 4.71 23.87 -2.79
N ASN A 22 4.75 23.27 -3.98
CA ASN A 22 3.84 23.57 -5.07
C ASN A 22 2.75 22.51 -5.22
N THR A 23 1.54 22.94 -5.61
CA THR A 23 0.50 22.01 -6.06
C THR A 23 0.95 21.35 -7.36
N THR A 24 0.89 20.03 -7.44
CA THR A 24 1.29 19.26 -8.63
C THR A 24 0.15 18.37 -9.10
N THR A 25 -0.09 18.36 -10.41
CA THR A 25 -0.98 17.41 -11.08
C THR A 25 -0.15 16.25 -11.61
N TYR A 26 -0.71 15.05 -11.54
CA TYR A 26 -0.05 13.84 -12.01
C TYR A 26 -0.97 13.09 -12.98
N SER A 27 -0.41 12.60 -14.09
CA SER A 27 -1.04 11.63 -14.98
C SER A 27 -0.37 10.26 -14.83
N ASP A 28 -1.14 9.17 -14.94
CA ASP A 28 -0.63 7.78 -14.87
C ASP A 28 0.11 7.37 -13.59
N SER A 29 -0.01 8.14 -12.50
CA SER A 29 0.56 7.72 -11.22
C SER A 29 -0.18 6.51 -10.64
N ASN A 30 0.53 5.73 -9.84
CA ASN A 30 -0.06 4.69 -9.01
C ASN A 30 -0.20 5.22 -7.57
N LEU A 31 -1.34 4.95 -6.94
CA LEU A 31 -1.59 5.24 -5.54
C LEU A 31 -1.72 3.94 -4.76
N LEU A 32 -0.79 3.69 -3.85
CA LEU A 32 -0.78 2.49 -3.02
C LEU A 32 -1.24 2.80 -1.60
N VAL A 33 -2.00 1.87 -1.01
CA VAL A 33 -2.24 1.86 0.44
C VAL A 33 -1.16 0.99 1.08
N LEU A 34 -0.37 1.57 1.97
CA LEU A 34 0.71 0.87 2.66
C LEU A 34 0.18 0.11 3.88
N PRO A 35 0.88 -0.93 4.38
CA PRO A 35 0.40 -1.74 5.51
C PRO A 35 0.10 -0.93 6.79
N ASN A 36 0.75 0.21 6.96
CA ASN A 36 0.55 1.10 8.10
C ASN A 36 -0.58 2.13 7.91
N GLY A 37 -1.30 2.10 6.78
CA GLY A 37 -2.39 3.04 6.46
C GLY A 37 -1.95 4.35 5.81
N HIS A 38 -0.64 4.55 5.58
CA HIS A 38 -0.17 5.66 4.75
C HIS A 38 -0.47 5.41 3.28
N LEU A 39 -0.55 6.48 2.49
CA LEU A 39 -0.72 6.37 1.04
C LEU A 39 0.58 6.77 0.34
N LEU A 40 0.98 6.01 -0.69
CA LEU A 40 2.15 6.32 -1.50
C LEU A 40 1.71 6.62 -2.92
N LEU A 41 1.94 7.85 -3.37
CA LEU A 41 1.85 8.23 -4.78
C LEU A 41 3.22 8.01 -5.43
N ILE A 42 3.28 7.19 -6.48
CA ILE A 42 4.51 6.89 -7.21
C ILE A 42 4.23 6.84 -8.72
N ASN A 43 5.30 6.90 -9.52
CA ASN A 43 5.22 6.88 -10.98
C ASN A 43 4.42 8.09 -11.54
N GLY A 44 4.13 8.03 -12.83
CA GLY A 44 3.38 9.02 -13.60
C GLY A 44 4.24 10.14 -14.17
N ALA A 45 3.57 11.15 -14.70
CA ALA A 45 4.16 12.35 -15.27
C ALA A 45 3.50 13.60 -14.70
N THR A 46 4.26 14.70 -14.64
CA THR A 46 3.77 16.00 -14.15
C THR A 46 3.24 16.89 -15.26
N LYS A 47 3.40 16.47 -16.53
CA LYS A 47 2.90 17.16 -17.71
C LYS A 47 2.43 16.15 -18.75
N GLY A 48 1.38 16.51 -19.49
CA GLY A 48 0.84 15.67 -20.56
C GLY A 48 -0.18 14.65 -20.05
N THR A 49 -0.38 13.59 -20.82
CA THR A 49 -1.42 12.58 -20.58
C THR A 49 -0.90 11.17 -20.80
N SER A 50 -1.71 10.20 -20.42
CA SER A 50 -1.63 8.82 -20.87
C SER A 50 -1.55 8.72 -22.39
N ALA A 51 -1.03 7.57 -22.87
CA ALA A 51 -0.76 7.22 -24.27
C ALA A 51 0.65 7.59 -24.78
N TRP A 52 1.62 6.77 -24.39
CA TRP A 52 2.97 6.74 -24.95
C TRP A 52 3.70 8.09 -25.01
N TRP A 53 3.72 8.71 -26.18
CA TRP A 53 4.42 9.96 -26.51
C TRP A 53 3.79 11.21 -25.91
N ASN A 54 2.62 11.08 -25.28
CA ASN A 54 1.83 12.22 -24.81
C ASN A 54 2.23 12.73 -23.43
N ALA A 55 3.00 11.95 -22.67
CA ALA A 55 3.52 12.36 -21.37
C ALA A 55 4.86 13.09 -21.51
N ASP A 56 5.07 14.11 -20.69
CA ASP A 56 6.31 14.85 -20.56
C ASP A 56 6.61 15.10 -19.07
N LEU A 57 7.85 15.38 -18.70
CA LEU A 57 8.29 15.63 -17.33
C LEU A 57 7.88 14.49 -16.36
N PRO A 58 8.55 13.32 -16.45
CA PRO A 58 8.28 12.18 -15.56
C PRO A 58 8.33 12.58 -14.08
N ASN A 59 7.41 12.02 -13.29
CA ASN A 59 7.46 12.16 -11.85
C ASN A 59 8.49 11.17 -11.27
N TYR A 60 9.69 11.66 -10.99
CA TYR A 60 10.74 10.84 -10.38
C TYR A 60 10.58 10.68 -8.87
N THR A 61 9.86 11.59 -8.21
CA THR A 61 9.77 11.66 -6.74
C THR A 61 8.46 11.05 -6.24
N PRO A 62 8.50 9.96 -5.47
CA PRO A 62 7.31 9.48 -4.78
C PRO A 62 6.85 10.49 -3.73
N VAL A 63 5.55 10.56 -3.47
CA VAL A 63 4.96 11.41 -2.43
C VAL A 63 4.22 10.53 -1.43
N LEU A 64 4.64 10.59 -0.17
CA LEU A 64 3.96 9.91 0.94
C LEU A 64 2.89 10.84 1.49
N TYR A 65 1.68 10.31 1.67
CA TYR A 65 0.59 10.96 2.38
C TYR A 65 0.28 10.25 3.70
N ARG A 66 0.29 11.01 4.80
CA ARG A 66 0.02 10.55 6.16
C ARG A 66 -1.26 11.21 6.69
N PRO A 67 -2.40 10.51 6.71
CA PRO A 67 -3.69 11.10 7.07
C PRO A 67 -3.74 11.65 8.51
N GLU A 68 -2.97 11.07 9.41
CA GLU A 68 -2.91 11.42 10.84
C GLU A 68 -2.11 12.69 11.13
N ASP A 69 -1.23 13.10 10.21
CA ASP A 69 -0.42 14.31 10.40
C ASP A 69 -1.32 15.57 10.35
N PRO A 70 -0.91 16.68 11.01
CA PRO A 70 -1.61 17.95 10.93
C PRO A 70 -1.82 18.41 9.48
N LYS A 71 -2.93 19.09 9.20
CA LYS A 71 -3.18 19.68 7.88
C LYS A 71 -1.99 20.56 7.46
N GLY A 72 -1.54 20.42 6.22
CA GLY A 72 -0.35 21.09 5.70
C GLY A 72 0.96 20.29 5.84
N LEU A 73 1.01 19.28 6.73
CA LEU A 73 2.20 18.43 6.93
C LEU A 73 2.01 16.99 6.41
N ARG A 74 0.84 16.69 5.85
CA ARG A 74 0.48 15.33 5.44
C ARG A 74 1.25 14.80 4.24
N PHE A 75 1.78 15.67 3.38
CA PHE A 75 2.53 15.26 2.20
C PHE A 75 4.03 15.37 2.46
N ARG A 76 4.75 14.31 2.13
CA ARG A 76 6.21 14.26 2.21
C ARG A 76 6.79 13.71 0.92
N VAL A 77 7.60 14.53 0.25
CA VAL A 77 8.36 14.12 -0.93
C VAL A 77 9.46 13.16 -0.50
N LEU A 78 9.61 12.05 -1.24
CA LEU A 78 10.61 11.01 -0.98
C LEU A 78 11.74 11.06 -2.03
N LYS A 79 12.76 10.24 -1.83
CA LYS A 79 13.93 10.15 -2.70
C LYS A 79 13.52 9.77 -4.14
N ALA A 80 14.07 10.48 -5.11
CA ALA A 80 13.79 10.26 -6.53
C ALA A 80 14.36 8.94 -7.06
N SER A 81 13.61 8.28 -7.95
CA SER A 81 14.17 7.27 -8.87
C SER A 81 14.90 7.97 -10.03
N GLN A 82 15.74 7.22 -10.75
CA GLN A 82 16.38 7.66 -11.99
C GLN A 82 15.65 7.13 -13.24
N ILE A 83 14.61 6.31 -13.05
CA ILE A 83 13.86 5.67 -14.13
C ILE A 83 12.52 6.40 -14.29
N ALA A 84 12.22 6.83 -15.52
CA ALA A 84 10.92 7.37 -15.86
C ALA A 84 9.88 6.25 -15.90
N ARG A 85 8.97 6.23 -14.91
CA ARG A 85 7.83 5.30 -14.83
C ARG A 85 6.56 6.04 -15.21
N ILE A 86 6.20 6.03 -16.48
CA ILE A 86 5.06 6.81 -17.01
C ILE A 86 3.89 5.88 -17.39
N TYR A 87 3.20 6.13 -18.50
CA TYR A 87 2.14 5.27 -19.02
C TYR A 87 2.54 3.79 -19.04
N HIS A 88 1.64 2.87 -18.68
CA HIS A 88 1.92 1.43 -18.47
C HIS A 88 2.93 1.09 -17.36
N SER A 89 3.32 2.02 -16.49
CA SER A 89 3.97 1.66 -15.23
C SER A 89 3.00 0.98 -14.27
N THR A 90 3.53 0.09 -13.45
CA THR A 90 2.77 -0.62 -12.42
C THR A 90 3.53 -0.64 -11.11
N SER A 91 2.78 -0.70 -10.01
CA SER A 91 3.36 -0.86 -8.68
C SER A 91 2.46 -1.63 -7.73
N THR A 92 3.03 -2.45 -6.86
CA THR A 92 2.28 -3.17 -5.83
C THR A 92 3.11 -3.40 -4.56
N VAL A 93 2.44 -3.55 -3.41
CA VAL A 93 3.09 -3.86 -2.13
C VAL A 93 3.44 -5.35 -2.08
N LEU A 94 4.69 -5.65 -1.71
CA LEU A 94 5.20 -7.01 -1.51
C LEU A 94 5.03 -7.46 -0.05
N PRO A 95 5.10 -8.78 0.24
CA PRO A 95 5.08 -9.29 1.62
C PRO A 95 6.19 -8.71 2.51
N SER A 96 7.32 -8.28 1.94
CA SER A 96 8.40 -7.60 2.68
C SER A 96 8.06 -6.15 3.09
N GLY A 97 6.91 -5.63 2.68
CA GLY A 97 6.52 -4.23 2.82
C GLY A 97 7.19 -3.30 1.80
N LYS A 98 8.08 -3.81 0.94
CA LYS A 98 8.65 -3.06 -0.19
C LYS A 98 7.60 -2.88 -1.29
N ILE A 99 7.84 -1.92 -2.18
CA ILE A 99 6.99 -1.65 -3.33
C ILE A 99 7.68 -2.16 -4.58
N TRP A 100 7.10 -3.15 -5.23
CA TRP A 100 7.49 -3.55 -6.57
C TRP A 100 7.13 -2.44 -7.55
N VAL A 101 8.07 -2.01 -8.40
CA VAL A 101 7.87 -1.00 -9.43
C VAL A 101 8.40 -1.55 -10.75
N SER A 102 7.55 -1.62 -11.77
CA SER A 102 7.92 -2.20 -13.07
C SER A 102 7.27 -1.50 -14.25
N GLY A 103 7.76 -1.86 -15.44
CA GLY A 103 7.33 -1.30 -16.71
C GLY A 103 7.79 0.13 -16.92
N SER A 104 7.69 0.60 -18.14
CA SER A 104 6.60 1.46 -18.58
C SER A 104 6.77 1.69 -20.08
N ASN A 105 5.80 2.36 -20.68
CA ASN A 105 5.88 2.94 -22.00
C ASN A 105 6.20 1.95 -23.12
N THR A 106 5.41 0.87 -23.23
CA THR A 106 5.58 -0.15 -24.28
C THR A 106 5.27 0.43 -25.66
N HIS A 107 6.23 1.14 -26.24
CA HIS A 107 6.14 1.68 -27.59
C HIS A 107 5.95 0.56 -28.61
N ASN A 108 5.46 0.93 -29.79
CA ASN A 108 5.43 0.03 -30.94
C ASN A 108 6.84 -0.38 -31.41
N THR A 109 7.89 0.29 -30.92
CA THR A 109 9.29 -0.05 -31.17
C THR A 109 10.10 -0.06 -29.87
N TYR A 110 10.88 -1.11 -29.61
CA TYR A 110 11.76 -1.22 -28.43
C TYR A 110 13.11 -0.57 -28.71
N ARG A 111 13.15 0.76 -28.69
CA ARG A 111 14.36 1.53 -29.02
C ARG A 111 14.85 2.28 -27.79
N ASP A 112 16.04 1.94 -27.32
CA ASP A 112 16.67 2.60 -26.17
C ASP A 112 17.00 4.09 -26.43
N VAL A 113 17.00 4.51 -27.70
CA VAL A 113 17.24 5.91 -28.11
C VAL A 113 15.99 6.79 -28.02
N ASP A 114 14.82 6.22 -27.76
CA ASP A 114 13.60 7.00 -27.56
C ASP A 114 13.72 7.84 -26.28
N ARG A 115 13.06 9.01 -26.27
CA ARG A 115 13.10 9.94 -25.12
C ARG A 115 12.74 9.25 -23.79
N PHE A 116 11.73 8.38 -23.84
CA PHE A 116 11.32 7.50 -22.75
C PHE A 116 11.15 6.10 -23.33
N PRO A 117 12.19 5.25 -23.37
CA PRO A 117 12.10 3.96 -24.06
C PRO A 117 11.17 3.00 -23.32
N THR A 118 10.81 1.89 -23.97
CA THR A 118 10.12 0.79 -23.28
C THR A 118 10.97 0.30 -22.12
N GLU A 119 10.49 0.50 -20.91
CA GLU A 119 11.24 0.21 -19.70
C GLU A 119 10.96 -1.22 -19.22
N THR A 120 12.00 -2.05 -19.25
CA THR A 120 11.96 -3.49 -18.92
C THR A 120 12.58 -3.81 -17.56
N ARG A 121 13.27 -2.85 -16.93
CA ARG A 121 13.88 -3.00 -15.61
C ARG A 121 12.81 -2.95 -14.52
N VAL A 122 13.11 -3.60 -13.39
CA VAL A 122 12.28 -3.61 -12.19
C VAL A 122 13.05 -2.97 -11.04
N GLU A 123 12.36 -2.18 -10.22
CA GLU A 123 12.90 -1.62 -8.98
C GLU A 123 12.05 -2.06 -7.79
N ALA A 124 12.67 -2.14 -6.62
CA ALA A 124 11.98 -2.34 -5.34
C ALA A 124 12.16 -1.09 -4.47
N PHE A 125 11.14 -0.23 -4.43
CA PHE A 125 11.18 0.95 -3.58
C PHE A 125 10.98 0.55 -2.11
N SER A 126 11.78 1.12 -1.21
CA SER A 126 11.71 0.85 0.23
C SER A 126 11.12 2.08 0.93
N PRO A 127 9.86 2.04 1.39
CA PRO A 127 9.25 3.17 2.08
C PRO A 127 9.94 3.50 3.40
N PRO A 128 9.71 4.69 3.99
CA PRO A 128 10.41 5.14 5.19
C PRO A 128 10.30 4.23 6.41
N TYR A 129 9.24 3.44 6.53
CA TYR A 129 9.10 2.46 7.61
C TYR A 129 10.05 1.26 7.48
N LEU A 130 10.77 1.13 6.36
CA LEU A 130 11.82 0.14 6.11
C LEU A 130 13.23 0.73 6.25
N ASP A 131 13.37 1.90 6.86
CA ASP A 131 14.69 2.43 7.19
C ASP A 131 15.41 1.46 8.14
N ALA A 132 16.68 1.16 7.88
CA ALA A 132 17.46 0.19 8.64
C ALA A 132 17.57 0.54 10.14
N ASN A 133 17.44 1.84 10.49
CA ASN A 133 17.41 2.28 11.89
C ASN A 133 16.19 1.75 12.65
N PHE A 134 15.14 1.33 11.95
CA PHE A 134 13.93 0.77 12.53
C PHE A 134 13.91 -0.76 12.58
N ASP A 135 14.88 -1.46 11.98
CA ASP A 135 14.81 -2.93 11.84
C ASP A 135 14.70 -3.64 13.20
N LYS A 136 15.38 -3.15 14.24
CA LYS A 136 15.29 -3.68 15.61
C LYS A 136 13.92 -3.49 16.29
N TYR A 137 13.08 -2.62 15.75
CA TYR A 137 11.73 -2.34 16.27
C TYR A 137 10.63 -2.97 15.40
N ARG A 138 11.00 -3.59 14.28
CA ARG A 138 10.03 -4.25 13.40
C ARG A 138 9.79 -5.66 13.91
N PRO A 139 8.53 -6.02 14.21
CA PRO A 139 8.23 -7.33 14.76
C PRO A 139 8.38 -8.40 13.70
N GLN A 140 8.50 -9.64 14.18
CA GLN A 140 8.40 -10.84 13.35
C GLN A 140 7.06 -11.51 13.62
N ILE A 141 6.41 -12.00 12.57
CA ILE A 141 5.23 -12.86 12.70
C ILE A 141 5.73 -14.30 12.69
N ASN A 142 5.32 -15.10 13.67
CA ASN A 142 5.56 -16.54 13.64
C ASN A 142 4.53 -17.18 12.69
N GLU A 143 4.93 -17.37 11.43
CA GLU A 143 4.08 -17.88 10.36
C GLU A 143 3.60 -19.32 10.60
N ASP A 144 4.40 -20.15 11.27
CA ASP A 144 4.04 -21.54 11.59
C ASP A 144 3.01 -21.62 12.72
N ALA A 145 3.08 -20.68 13.67
CA ALA A 145 2.13 -20.58 14.78
C ALA A 145 0.90 -19.72 14.48
N SER A 146 0.76 -19.19 13.26
CA SER A 146 -0.39 -18.35 12.86
C SER A 146 -1.40 -19.13 12.04
N GLU A 147 -2.67 -18.95 12.37
CA GLU A 147 -3.78 -19.43 11.54
C GLU A 147 -3.83 -18.68 10.21
N LYS A 148 -4.09 -19.41 9.11
CA LYS A 148 -4.05 -18.85 7.74
C LYS A 148 -5.41 -18.85 7.05
N GLU A 149 -6.34 -19.68 7.49
CA GLU A 149 -7.71 -19.75 6.95
C GLU A 149 -8.66 -19.02 7.92
N LEU A 150 -9.32 -17.98 7.43
CA LEU A 150 -10.17 -17.10 8.22
C LEU A 150 -11.63 -17.34 7.87
N THR A 151 -12.49 -17.28 8.89
CA THR A 151 -13.96 -17.31 8.73
C THR A 151 -14.52 -15.93 9.06
N TYR A 152 -15.49 -15.43 8.27
CA TYR A 152 -16.11 -14.13 8.55
C TYR A 152 -16.71 -14.06 9.96
N GLY A 153 -16.40 -12.98 10.68
CA GLY A 153 -16.81 -12.78 12.08
C GLY A 153 -16.20 -13.77 13.07
N GLY A 154 -15.37 -14.70 12.61
CA GLY A 154 -14.60 -15.61 13.45
C GLY A 154 -13.40 -14.93 14.08
N PHE A 155 -12.77 -15.66 14.99
CA PHE A 155 -11.50 -15.26 15.58
C PHE A 155 -10.40 -16.16 15.06
N PHE A 156 -9.19 -15.61 14.96
CA PHE A 156 -8.00 -16.35 14.60
C PHE A 156 -6.83 -15.88 15.46
N GLU A 157 -5.89 -16.78 15.72
CA GLU A 157 -4.69 -16.47 16.48
C GLU A 157 -3.49 -16.18 15.58
N THR A 158 -2.70 -15.17 15.96
CA THR A 158 -1.38 -14.91 15.38
C THR A 158 -0.38 -14.57 16.48
N SER A 159 0.91 -14.77 16.24
CA SER A 159 1.97 -14.58 17.22
C SER A 159 3.08 -13.67 16.70
N PHE A 160 3.53 -12.70 17.52
CA PHE A 160 4.48 -11.64 17.16
C PHE A 160 5.25 -11.05 18.37
N SER A 161 6.18 -10.12 18.17
CA SER A 161 7.09 -9.63 19.24
C SER A 161 6.85 -8.24 19.90
N ASP A 162 5.75 -7.50 19.67
CA ASP A 162 5.48 -6.17 20.30
C ASP A 162 3.97 -5.80 20.33
N ASN A 163 3.52 -4.77 21.06
CA ASN A 163 2.10 -4.35 21.17
C ASN A 163 1.61 -3.51 19.97
N ILE A 164 0.46 -3.85 19.34
CA ILE A 164 0.31 -3.62 17.89
C ILE A 164 -1.11 -3.29 17.37
N LYS A 165 -1.15 -2.83 16.11
CA LYS A 165 -2.30 -3.00 15.20
C LYS A 165 -2.07 -4.21 14.30
N VAL A 166 -3.14 -4.89 13.90
CA VAL A 166 -3.11 -5.91 12.84
C VAL A 166 -3.79 -5.34 11.60
N SER A 167 -3.10 -5.36 10.47
CA SER A 167 -3.66 -4.92 9.19
C SER A 167 -3.78 -6.08 8.21
N MET A 168 -4.88 -6.13 7.49
CA MET A 168 -5.16 -7.08 6.43
C MET A 168 -5.27 -6.32 5.10
N TYR A 169 -4.31 -6.54 4.22
CA TYR A 169 -4.16 -5.83 2.95
C TYR A 169 -4.49 -6.74 1.78
N SER A 170 -5.31 -6.28 0.83
CA SER A 170 -5.57 -6.97 -0.42
C SER A 170 -4.68 -6.36 -1.52
N PRO A 171 -3.64 -7.08 -2.00
CA PRO A 171 -2.82 -6.58 -3.08
C PRO A 171 -3.62 -6.43 -4.37
N PRO A 172 -3.50 -5.31 -5.10
CA PRO A 172 -4.26 -5.11 -6.31
C PRO A 172 -3.71 -5.88 -7.51
N PHE A 173 -4.60 -6.15 -8.46
CA PHE A 173 -4.20 -6.20 -9.86
C PHE A 173 -4.03 -4.76 -10.35
N THR A 174 -2.87 -4.43 -10.92
CA THR A 174 -2.57 -3.06 -11.33
C THR A 174 -2.19 -2.96 -12.81
N THR A 175 -2.77 -2.00 -13.50
CA THR A 175 -2.48 -1.68 -14.90
C THR A 175 -3.01 -0.29 -15.25
N HIS A 176 -2.34 0.45 -16.14
CA HIS A 176 -2.80 1.74 -16.65
C HIS A 176 -3.19 2.78 -15.57
N GLY A 177 -2.46 2.85 -14.46
CA GLY A 177 -2.79 3.74 -13.35
C GLY A 177 -3.96 3.26 -12.46
N PHE A 178 -4.57 2.12 -12.77
CA PHE A 178 -5.63 1.51 -11.96
C PHE A 178 -5.06 0.44 -11.03
N SER A 179 -5.61 0.36 -9.83
CA SER A 179 -5.31 -0.66 -8.81
C SER A 179 -6.62 -1.32 -8.36
N MET A 180 -7.03 -2.36 -9.07
CA MET A 180 -8.30 -3.04 -8.85
C MET A 180 -8.22 -3.93 -7.60
N GLY A 181 -9.19 -3.79 -6.71
CA GLY A 181 -9.32 -4.62 -5.50
C GLY A 181 -8.45 -4.18 -4.31
N GLN A 182 -7.59 -3.16 -4.47
CA GLN A 182 -6.75 -2.68 -3.37
C GLN A 182 -7.60 -2.24 -2.17
N ARG A 183 -7.28 -2.78 -0.99
CA ARG A 183 -7.93 -2.42 0.27
C ARG A 183 -6.99 -2.69 1.43
N LEU A 184 -7.09 -1.85 2.46
CA LEU A 184 -6.50 -2.12 3.77
C LEU A 184 -7.62 -2.15 4.81
N LEU A 185 -7.59 -3.15 5.67
CA LEU A 185 -8.42 -3.25 6.86
C LEU A 185 -7.51 -3.24 8.09
N PHE A 186 -7.89 -2.49 9.11
CA PHE A 186 -7.33 -2.68 10.45
C PHE A 186 -8.29 -3.58 11.21
N LEU A 187 -7.79 -4.73 11.64
CA LEU A 187 -8.58 -5.75 12.34
C LEU A 187 -8.64 -5.42 13.83
N LYS A 188 -9.76 -5.77 14.45
CA LYS A 188 -9.93 -5.61 15.89
C LYS A 188 -9.16 -6.71 16.62
N ILE A 189 -8.34 -6.31 17.58
CA ILE A 189 -7.68 -7.24 18.50
C ILE A 189 -8.65 -7.44 19.66
N ASP A 190 -9.03 -8.69 19.89
CA ASP A 190 -9.96 -9.08 20.95
C ASP A 190 -9.22 -9.29 22.28
N GLU A 191 -8.12 -10.04 22.23
CA GLU A 191 -7.33 -10.39 23.41
C GLU A 191 -5.84 -10.48 23.07
N LEU A 192 -4.99 -9.98 23.96
CA LEU A 192 -3.55 -10.24 23.95
C LEU A 192 -3.29 -11.45 24.84
N ILE A 193 -3.10 -12.61 24.21
CA ILE A 193 -2.86 -13.88 24.88
C ILE A 193 -1.36 -13.96 25.15
N VAL A 194 -0.99 -13.98 26.44
CA VAL A 194 0.29 -14.37 27.08
C VAL A 194 1.49 -14.68 26.17
N GLU A 195 2.70 -14.26 26.59
CA GLU A 195 3.98 -14.65 25.97
C GLU A 195 4.01 -16.17 25.66
N ALA A 196 3.88 -16.51 24.37
CA ALA A 196 3.72 -17.88 23.89
C ALA A 196 5.07 -18.60 23.80
N GLN A 197 6.13 -17.83 23.51
CA GLN A 197 7.54 -18.22 23.50
C GLN A 197 8.34 -16.96 23.87
N GLU A 198 9.58 -17.11 24.35
CA GLU A 198 10.42 -15.99 24.79
C GLU A 198 10.48 -14.89 23.70
N GLY A 199 9.91 -13.71 24.01
CA GLY A 199 9.83 -12.57 23.09
C GLY A 199 8.70 -12.62 22.04
N PHE A 200 7.81 -13.61 22.05
CA PHE A 200 6.63 -13.70 21.19
C PHE A 200 5.33 -13.70 22.02
N TYR A 201 4.46 -12.75 21.74
CA TYR A 201 3.10 -12.64 22.24
C TYR A 201 2.12 -13.26 21.25
N ARG A 202 1.06 -13.89 21.75
CA ARG A 202 -0.05 -14.30 20.93
C ARG A 202 -1.17 -13.26 21.01
N VAL A 203 -1.93 -13.11 19.95
CA VAL A 203 -3.19 -12.37 19.99
C VAL A 203 -4.29 -13.18 19.39
N ARG A 204 -5.49 -12.89 19.87
CA ARG A 204 -6.73 -13.25 19.21
C ARG A 204 -7.26 -12.04 18.46
N VAL A 205 -7.46 -12.20 17.16
CA VAL A 205 -7.90 -11.15 16.24
C VAL A 205 -9.26 -11.53 15.68
N GLU A 206 -10.15 -10.55 15.55
CA GLU A 206 -11.44 -10.71 14.90
C GLU A 206 -11.27 -10.54 13.37
N ALA A 207 -11.65 -11.56 12.61
CA ALA A 207 -11.70 -11.49 11.16
C ALA A 207 -12.80 -10.52 10.68
N PRO A 208 -12.75 -10.01 9.44
CA PRO A 208 -13.80 -9.13 8.92
C PRO A 208 -15.20 -9.75 9.09
N PRO A 209 -16.24 -8.95 9.37
CA PRO A 209 -17.57 -9.49 9.71
C PRO A 209 -18.35 -10.03 8.50
N SER A 210 -18.00 -9.63 7.27
CA SER A 210 -18.66 -10.10 6.05
C SER A 210 -17.84 -9.85 4.78
N ASN A 211 -18.23 -10.55 3.71
CA ASN A 211 -17.67 -10.39 2.37
C ASN A 211 -17.90 -9.00 1.76
N ALA A 212 -18.86 -8.22 2.26
CA ALA A 212 -19.07 -6.84 1.84
C ALA A 212 -17.89 -5.94 2.24
N ILE A 213 -17.25 -6.22 3.38
CA ILE A 213 -16.08 -5.49 3.87
C ILE A 213 -14.79 -6.09 3.32
N ALA A 214 -14.72 -7.42 3.20
CA ALA A 214 -13.56 -8.14 2.68
C ALA A 214 -14.02 -9.30 1.79
N PRO A 215 -14.21 -9.12 0.47
CA PRO A 215 -14.50 -10.19 -0.48
C PRO A 215 -13.55 -11.39 -0.33
N PRO A 216 -14.03 -12.61 -0.63
CA PRO A 216 -13.23 -13.81 -0.51
C PRO A 216 -11.93 -13.72 -1.31
N GLY A 217 -10.86 -14.30 -0.78
CA GLY A 217 -9.56 -14.36 -1.43
C GLY A 217 -8.39 -14.23 -0.47
N TYR A 218 -7.23 -13.94 -1.05
CA TYR A 218 -5.96 -13.85 -0.33
C TYR A 218 -5.64 -12.42 0.08
N TYR A 219 -5.13 -12.30 1.30
CA TYR A 219 -4.72 -11.04 1.90
C TYR A 219 -3.34 -11.20 2.54
N LEU A 220 -2.58 -10.11 2.53
CA LEU A 220 -1.38 -9.98 3.35
C LEU A 220 -1.75 -9.46 4.73
N LEU A 221 -1.48 -10.26 5.75
CA LEU A 221 -1.58 -9.85 7.14
C LEU A 221 -0.24 -9.29 7.61
N PHE A 222 -0.27 -8.07 8.15
CA PHE A 222 0.87 -7.45 8.81
C PHE A 222 0.52 -7.10 10.25
N VAL A 223 1.52 -7.21 11.10
CA VAL A 223 1.55 -6.66 12.44
C VAL A 223 2.27 -5.30 12.39
N VAL A 224 1.67 -4.24 12.93
CA VAL A 224 2.12 -2.85 12.73
C VAL A 224 2.18 -2.08 14.06
N PRO A 225 3.18 -2.32 14.92
CA PRO A 225 3.40 -1.52 16.12
C PRO A 225 3.88 -0.12 15.71
N ARG A 226 3.23 0.92 16.23
CA ARG A 226 3.67 2.32 16.08
C ARG A 226 3.95 2.75 14.62
N GLY A 227 3.23 2.16 13.66
CA GLY A 227 3.36 2.46 12.24
C GLY A 227 4.51 1.74 11.50
N LEU A 228 5.21 0.82 12.16
CA LEU A 228 6.30 0.02 11.61
C LEU A 228 5.82 -1.40 11.29
N PRO A 229 5.46 -1.74 10.04
CA PRO A 229 5.00 -3.08 9.72
C PRO A 229 6.10 -4.13 9.96
N ALA A 230 5.66 -5.33 10.29
CA ALA A 230 6.50 -6.51 10.50
C ALA A 230 7.52 -6.69 9.36
N ALA A 231 8.63 -7.37 9.68
CA ALA A 231 9.70 -7.66 8.73
C ALA A 231 9.17 -8.29 7.42
N LYS A 232 8.20 -9.19 7.58
CA LYS A 232 7.49 -9.91 6.53
C LYS A 232 6.03 -10.08 6.96
N GLY A 233 5.08 -9.74 6.08
CA GLY A 233 3.68 -10.11 6.21
C GLY A 233 3.43 -11.55 5.76
N ILE A 234 2.38 -12.17 6.30
CA ILE A 234 1.99 -13.54 5.95
C ILE A 234 0.75 -13.52 5.08
N TRP A 235 0.58 -14.54 4.23
CA TRP A 235 -0.65 -14.72 3.50
C TRP A 235 -1.70 -15.38 4.38
N VAL A 236 -2.89 -14.80 4.39
CA VAL A 236 -4.10 -15.37 4.96
C VAL A 236 -5.18 -15.40 3.88
N HIS A 237 -6.14 -16.29 4.04
CA HIS A 237 -7.20 -16.53 3.10
C HIS A 237 -8.55 -16.48 3.82
N ILE A 238 -9.55 -15.86 3.20
CA ILE A 238 -10.91 -15.78 3.73
C ILE A 238 -11.89 -16.29 2.69
N GLN A 239 -12.79 -17.19 3.09
CA GLN A 239 -13.83 -17.78 2.24
C GLN A 239 -15.22 -17.31 2.63
#